data_AF-A0A672K0H6-F1
#
_entry.id   AF-A0A672K0H6-F1
#
_cell.length_a   1.000
_cell.length_b   1.000
_cell.length_c   1.000
_cell.angle_alpha   90.00
_cell.angle_beta   90.00
_cell.angle_gamma   90.00
#
_symmetry.space_group_name_H-M   'P 1'
#
loop_
_entity.id
_entity.type
_entity.pdbx_description
1 polymer ?
#
loop_
_entity_poly.entity_id
_entity_poly.type
_entity_poly.pdbx_seq_one_letter_code
_entity_poly.pdbx_strand_id
1 'polypeptide(L)'
;SRASPLSTCPIFVLITQAKESKTFQAIQEERREQAERSVLISCPSKINENTFLDDLSKHGTINKHFFYNSYGAYAVVEFSSRESIASLKESTNIPAVEHEAAVPFKSRLLSLKWPGSQSSNHPMPKFKVQSPLSINEISQLLSEKDSIDEQLQCLTEALELTEENVRLRFLVCSLLQDIAGAYFPECIIRPFGSTVNSFGKLGCDVDMILDLDGIYATSQKKGSGLSLEYQVKRGASERAVTQSILSVIGKCVDQFGPGCVGVQNILQARCPLVRFAHQPSGFQCDLTANNRVAMKSSELLFLYGQLDPRVRHLVFSVRCWARAHSITSSIPGAWITNFSLTVMVVFFLQQRNPPILPTLDRLKELAGPSDKCVIEGNDCTIVSDLSKITLQQNTDTLEKLLQEFFEFYGNFPFNKTSINIRKGKEQTKPETTALYIQNPFETTLNISKNVNATQLERFVALCRESAWLLQQKEILNQCPDSPWGFAALLLPSVTSGAGVKSRRKRKLEPASSRIKNLLDSLKIKGGETVAKKGNANSSR
;
A
#
# COMPACT_ATOMS: atom_id res chain seq x y z
N SER A 1 14.00 -6.72 36.14
CA SER A 1 12.69 -7.10 35.58
C SER A 1 11.95 -5.85 35.13
N ARG A 2 12.17 -5.41 33.89
CA ARG A 2 11.29 -4.44 33.21
C ARG A 2 10.98 -5.06 31.86
N ALA A 3 9.88 -5.81 31.83
CA ALA A 3 9.29 -6.27 30.59
C ALA A 3 8.72 -5.03 29.89
N SER A 4 9.35 -4.62 28.79
CA SER A 4 8.78 -3.66 27.86
C SER A 4 7.45 -4.22 27.34
N PRO A 5 6.37 -3.43 27.29
CA PRO A 5 5.15 -3.90 26.64
C PRO A 5 5.44 -4.02 25.15
N LEU A 6 5.41 -5.25 24.63
CA LEU A 6 5.39 -5.53 23.19
C LEU A 6 4.29 -4.65 22.57
N SER A 7 4.69 -3.69 21.73
CA SER A 7 3.76 -2.92 20.91
C SER A 7 3.20 -3.87 19.88
N THR A 8 2.04 -4.44 20.20
CA THR A 8 1.42 -5.48 19.41
C THR A 8 0.76 -4.87 18.17
N CYS A 9 1.19 -5.33 16.99
CA CYS A 9 0.58 -4.97 15.72
C CYS A 9 -0.94 -5.21 15.77
N PRO A 10 -1.82 -4.30 15.30
CA PRO A 10 -3.28 -4.45 15.35
C PRO A 10 -3.79 -5.71 14.62
N ILE A 11 -3.03 -6.21 13.65
CA ILE A 11 -3.32 -7.45 12.93
C ILE A 11 -2.84 -8.67 13.73
N PHE A 12 -1.78 -8.53 14.53
CA PHE A 12 -1.17 -9.62 15.30
C PHE A 12 -1.87 -9.89 16.64
N VAL A 13 -2.57 -8.88 17.21
CA VAL A 13 -3.42 -9.03 18.42
C VAL A 13 -4.56 -10.03 18.23
N LEU A 14 -4.93 -10.38 16.99
CA LEU A 14 -6.03 -11.30 16.74
C LEU A 14 -5.73 -12.78 17.06
N ILE A 15 -4.48 -13.19 17.33
CA ILE A 15 -4.15 -14.63 17.36
C ILE A 15 -3.37 -15.09 18.59
N THR A 16 -2.57 -14.25 19.25
CA THR A 16 -1.74 -14.72 20.38
C THR A 16 -2.45 -14.75 21.73
N GLN A 17 -3.67 -14.22 21.86
CA GLN A 17 -4.47 -14.35 23.07
C GLN A 17 -5.96 -14.57 22.74
N ALA A 18 -6.43 -15.79 23.04
CA ALA A 18 -7.81 -16.26 23.10
C ALA A 18 -8.59 -16.54 21.79
N LYS A 19 -9.18 -17.76 21.75
CA LYS A 19 -10.40 -18.23 21.06
C LYS A 19 -10.89 -17.39 19.85
N GLU A 20 -10.83 -18.02 18.67
CA GLU A 20 -11.36 -17.58 17.35
C GLU A 20 -10.50 -16.57 16.57
N SER A 21 -9.41 -17.06 15.97
CA SER A 21 -8.73 -16.32 14.89
C SER A 21 -9.70 -16.11 13.72
N LYS A 22 -10.07 -14.84 13.45
CA LYS A 22 -10.95 -14.48 12.32
C LYS A 22 -10.26 -14.78 10.99
N THR A 23 -10.99 -15.31 10.02
CA THR A 23 -10.45 -15.57 8.67
C THR A 23 -10.10 -14.26 7.96
N PHE A 24 -9.20 -14.33 6.97
CA PHE A 24 -8.83 -13.18 6.13
C PHE A 24 -10.06 -12.47 5.51
N GLN A 25 -11.04 -13.25 5.06
CA GLN A 25 -12.28 -12.72 4.50
C GLN A 25 -13.14 -12.03 5.56
N ALA A 26 -13.29 -12.63 6.75
CA ALA A 26 -14.04 -12.05 7.85
C ALA A 26 -13.43 -10.72 8.33
N ILE A 27 -12.09 -10.63 8.40
CA ILE A 27 -11.40 -9.39 8.73
C ILE A 27 -11.72 -8.31 7.68
N GLN A 28 -11.62 -8.62 6.39
CA GLN A 28 -11.92 -7.64 5.34
C GLN A 28 -13.39 -7.19 5.35
N GLU A 29 -14.31 -8.10 5.61
CA GLU A 29 -15.74 -7.80 5.73
C GLU A 29 -16.01 -6.85 6.89
N GLU A 30 -15.49 -7.16 8.08
CA GLU A 30 -15.61 -6.29 9.26
C GLU A 30 -15.05 -4.88 9.00
N ARG A 31 -13.88 -4.79 8.34
CA ARG A 31 -13.28 -3.49 8.00
C ARG A 31 -14.09 -2.71 6.96
N ARG A 32 -14.72 -3.41 6.02
CA ARG A 32 -15.62 -2.79 5.04
C ARG A 32 -16.86 -2.23 5.74
N GLU A 33 -17.51 -3.01 6.59
CA GLU A 33 -18.69 -2.56 7.34
C GLU A 33 -18.38 -1.34 8.20
N GLN A 34 -17.23 -1.33 8.88
CA GLN A 34 -16.73 -0.16 9.64
C GLN A 34 -16.56 1.07 8.73
N ALA A 35 -15.97 0.89 7.54
CA ALA A 35 -15.76 1.97 6.58
C ALA A 35 -17.07 2.52 5.99
N GLU A 36 -18.08 1.68 5.76
CA GLU A 36 -19.39 2.09 5.22
C GLU A 36 -20.19 2.97 6.19
N ARG A 37 -19.91 2.88 7.49
CA ARG A 37 -20.45 3.77 8.53
C ARG A 37 -19.43 4.80 9.05
N SER A 38 -18.44 5.14 8.22
CA SER A 38 -17.44 6.16 8.53
C SER A 38 -17.52 7.36 7.57
N VAL A 39 -17.15 8.54 8.06
CA VAL A 39 -17.00 9.79 7.28
C VAL A 39 -15.58 10.34 7.38
N LEU A 40 -15.18 11.11 6.38
CA LEU A 40 -13.95 11.88 6.36
C LEU A 40 -14.28 13.36 6.41
N ILE A 41 -13.76 14.09 7.40
CA ILE A 41 -14.10 15.49 7.64
C ILE A 41 -12.83 16.33 7.57
N SER A 42 -12.79 17.33 6.70
CA SER A 42 -11.76 18.37 6.69
C SER A 42 -12.01 19.34 7.84
N CYS A 43 -10.97 19.58 8.63
CA CYS A 43 -11.03 20.36 9.87
C CYS A 43 -10.23 21.67 9.74
N PRO A 44 -10.65 22.75 10.43
CA PRO A 44 -9.85 23.96 10.57
C PRO A 44 -8.56 23.71 11.38
N SER A 45 -7.59 24.62 11.26
CA SER A 45 -6.27 24.50 11.90
C SER A 45 -6.31 24.52 13.44
N LYS A 46 -7.36 25.11 14.01
CA LYS A 46 -7.66 25.10 15.46
C LYS A 46 -9.02 24.45 15.65
N ILE A 47 -9.03 23.23 16.17
CA ILE A 47 -10.25 22.46 16.42
C ILE A 47 -10.27 22.01 17.88
N ASN A 48 -11.41 22.18 18.54
CA ASN A 48 -11.69 21.60 19.85
C ASN A 48 -12.31 20.22 19.64
N GLU A 49 -11.62 19.18 20.09
CA GLU A 49 -12.05 17.79 19.92
C GLU A 49 -13.39 17.50 20.59
N ASN A 50 -13.62 17.98 21.81
CA ASN A 50 -14.85 17.72 22.56
C ASN A 50 -16.06 18.35 21.85
N THR A 51 -15.96 19.63 21.49
CA THR A 51 -17.05 20.31 20.78
C THR A 51 -17.33 19.67 19.42
N PHE A 52 -16.30 19.26 18.71
CA PHE A 52 -16.43 18.54 17.45
C PHE A 52 -17.20 17.22 17.61
N LEU A 53 -16.89 16.44 18.64
CA LEU A 53 -17.58 15.17 18.92
C LEU A 53 -19.00 15.40 19.44
N ASP A 54 -19.22 16.38 20.30
CA ASP A 54 -20.54 16.74 20.81
C ASP A 54 -21.49 17.10 19.66
N ASP A 55 -21.02 17.88 18.69
CA ASP A 55 -21.82 18.22 17.51
C ASP A 55 -22.14 17.01 16.64
N LEU A 56 -21.17 16.13 16.38
CA LEU A 56 -21.39 14.93 15.57
C LEU A 56 -22.24 13.88 16.28
N SER A 57 -22.16 13.79 17.60
CA SER A 57 -22.93 12.83 18.40
C SER A 57 -24.45 13.01 18.30
N LYS A 58 -24.90 14.21 17.89
CA LYS A 58 -26.31 14.52 17.60
C LYS A 58 -26.89 13.66 16.46
N HIS A 59 -26.04 13.14 15.59
CA HIS A 59 -26.42 12.27 14.47
C HIS A 59 -26.36 10.77 14.83
N GLY A 60 -25.78 10.42 15.98
CA GLY A 60 -25.75 9.07 16.51
C GLY A 60 -24.44 8.73 17.21
N THR A 61 -24.39 7.53 17.81
CA THR A 61 -23.24 7.09 18.62
C THR A 61 -21.99 6.95 17.78
N ILE A 62 -20.89 7.56 18.22
CA ILE A 62 -19.56 7.47 17.63
C ILE A 62 -18.81 6.31 18.29
N ASN A 63 -18.35 5.35 17.49
CA ASN A 63 -17.57 4.21 17.98
C ASN A 63 -16.08 4.54 18.06
N LYS A 64 -15.55 5.21 17.04
CA LYS A 64 -14.13 5.57 16.94
C LYS A 64 -13.94 6.87 16.17
N HIS A 65 -12.88 7.61 16.50
CA HIS A 65 -12.43 8.73 15.71
C HIS A 65 -10.92 8.90 15.83
N PHE A 66 -10.31 9.57 14.85
CA PHE A 66 -8.93 10.02 14.93
C PHE A 66 -8.67 11.20 14.01
N PHE A 67 -7.71 12.03 14.38
CA PHE A 67 -7.24 13.17 13.59
C PHE A 67 -5.92 12.84 12.92
N TYR A 68 -5.69 13.37 11.72
CA TYR A 68 -4.43 13.22 11.01
C TYR A 68 -4.17 14.42 10.08
N ASN A 69 -2.91 14.59 9.70
CA ASN A 69 -2.50 15.62 8.75
C ASN A 69 -2.16 14.98 7.41
N SER A 70 -2.64 15.62 6.35
CA SER A 70 -2.29 15.36 4.95
C SER A 70 -2.02 16.73 4.29
N TYR A 71 -2.72 17.08 3.21
CA TYR A 71 -2.76 18.43 2.62
C TYR A 71 -3.54 19.45 3.48
N GLY A 72 -3.98 19.03 4.67
CA GLY A 72 -4.75 19.79 5.66
C GLY A 72 -4.98 18.92 6.89
N ALA A 73 -5.68 19.46 7.88
CA ALA A 73 -6.14 18.70 9.04
C ALA A 73 -7.44 17.96 8.68
N TYR A 74 -7.49 16.68 9.02
CA TYR A 74 -8.64 15.82 8.76
C TYR A 74 -8.99 14.97 9.98
N ALA A 75 -10.27 14.60 10.09
CA ALA A 75 -10.78 13.65 11.06
C ALA A 75 -11.51 12.51 10.35
N VAL A 76 -11.25 11.28 10.77
CA VAL A 76 -12.11 10.13 10.46
C VAL A 76 -13.02 9.91 11.64
N VAL A 77 -14.32 9.75 11.37
CA VAL A 77 -15.33 9.45 12.40
C VAL A 77 -16.13 8.24 11.97
N GLU A 78 -16.12 7.21 12.80
CA GLU A 78 -16.86 5.96 12.63
C GLU A 78 -18.08 5.98 13.56
N PHE A 79 -19.28 6.01 12.97
CA PHE A 79 -20.54 5.90 13.69
C PHE A 79 -20.92 4.45 13.93
N SER A 80 -21.78 4.18 14.91
CA SER A 80 -22.33 2.85 15.19
C SER A 80 -23.22 2.30 14.07
N SER A 81 -23.84 3.16 13.26
CA SER A 81 -24.77 2.77 12.21
C SER A 81 -24.70 3.66 10.96
N ARG A 82 -25.23 3.17 9.83
CA ARG A 82 -25.25 3.92 8.56
C ARG A 82 -26.31 5.02 8.55
N GLU A 83 -27.35 4.86 9.36
CA GLU A 83 -28.43 5.84 9.54
C GLU A 83 -27.87 7.17 10.08
N SER A 84 -26.82 7.13 10.91
CA SER A 84 -26.11 8.34 11.36
C SER A 84 -25.47 9.11 10.21
N ILE A 85 -24.97 8.41 9.19
CA ILE A 85 -24.42 9.04 7.98
C ILE A 85 -25.52 9.74 7.20
N ALA A 86 -26.70 9.11 7.07
CA ALA A 86 -27.84 9.71 6.39
C ALA A 86 -28.30 10.99 7.13
N SER A 87 -28.46 10.91 8.44
CA SER A 87 -28.79 12.07 9.29
C SER A 87 -27.78 13.20 9.16
N LEU A 88 -26.48 12.89 9.17
CA LEU A 88 -25.41 13.88 8.99
C LEU A 88 -25.42 14.50 7.58
N LYS A 89 -25.72 13.71 6.53
CA LYS A 89 -25.83 14.23 5.17
C LYS A 89 -27.05 15.14 4.98
N GLU A 90 -28.16 14.86 5.65
CA GLU A 90 -29.36 15.70 5.63
C GLU A 90 -29.13 17.08 6.25
N SER A 91 -28.27 17.18 7.27
CA SER A 91 -27.87 18.45 7.89
C SER A 91 -26.70 19.16 7.17
N THR A 92 -26.16 18.57 6.09
CA THR A 92 -25.02 19.11 5.35
C THR A 92 -25.47 19.85 4.09
N ASN A 93 -24.97 21.07 3.91
CA ASN A 93 -25.25 21.91 2.75
C ASN A 93 -24.21 21.76 1.64
N ILE A 94 -24.64 21.90 0.38
CA ILE A 94 -23.74 22.09 -0.76
C ILE A 94 -23.13 23.50 -0.63
N PRO A 95 -21.80 23.67 -0.76
CA PRO A 95 -21.18 24.98 -0.65
C PRO A 95 -21.68 25.91 -1.75
N ALA A 96 -22.23 27.06 -1.35
CA ALA A 96 -22.46 28.20 -2.24
C ALA A 96 -21.20 29.08 -2.20
N VAL A 97 -20.41 29.05 -3.27
CA VAL A 97 -19.27 29.95 -3.46
C VAL A 97 -19.62 30.87 -4.62
N GLU A 98 -19.58 32.18 -4.39
CA GLU A 98 -19.82 33.17 -5.44
C GLU A 98 -18.82 32.95 -6.59
N HIS A 99 -19.34 32.85 -7.82
CA HIS A 99 -18.57 32.63 -9.05
C HIS A 99 -17.93 31.25 -9.25
N GLU A 100 -18.27 30.22 -8.45
CA GLU A 100 -17.83 28.84 -8.70
C GLU A 100 -19.03 27.89 -8.90
N ALA A 101 -18.99 27.07 -9.96
CA ALA A 101 -19.94 25.98 -10.16
C ALA A 101 -19.40 24.70 -9.53
N ALA A 102 -20.10 24.17 -8.52
CA ALA A 102 -19.74 22.91 -7.87
C ALA A 102 -20.52 21.73 -8.46
N VAL A 103 -19.86 20.57 -8.61
CA VAL A 103 -20.54 19.31 -8.92
C VAL A 103 -21.33 18.87 -7.67
N PRO A 104 -22.67 18.69 -7.74
CA PRO A 104 -23.50 18.43 -6.57
C PRO A 104 -23.47 16.96 -6.12
N PHE A 105 -22.28 16.33 -6.09
CA PHE A 105 -22.10 14.96 -5.62
C PHE A 105 -22.03 14.91 -4.08
N LYS A 106 -23.09 14.39 -3.44
CA LYS A 106 -23.20 14.29 -1.97
C LYS A 106 -22.39 13.10 -1.41
N SER A 107 -21.08 13.28 -1.27
CA SER A 107 -20.15 12.28 -0.74
C SER A 107 -20.15 12.21 0.81
N ARG A 108 -19.40 11.26 1.38
CA ARG A 108 -19.06 11.21 2.82
C ARG A 108 -17.76 11.96 3.18
N LEU A 109 -17.20 12.70 2.22
CA LEU A 109 -16.14 13.67 2.44
C LEU A 109 -16.76 15.04 2.70
N LEU A 110 -16.62 15.54 3.93
CA LEU A 110 -17.25 16.75 4.42
C LEU A 110 -16.20 17.81 4.78
N SER A 111 -16.63 19.07 4.92
CA SER A 111 -15.78 20.15 5.41
C SER A 111 -16.46 20.86 6.56
N LEU A 112 -15.78 20.95 7.70
CA LEU A 112 -16.26 21.69 8.85
C LEU A 112 -15.96 23.18 8.66
N LYS A 113 -17.01 24.00 8.61
CA LYS A 113 -16.89 25.46 8.68
C LYS A 113 -17.26 25.93 10.07
N TRP A 114 -16.30 26.49 10.80
CA TRP A 114 -16.55 27.06 12.13
C TRP A 114 -16.58 28.60 12.04
N PRO A 115 -17.71 29.26 12.36
CA PRO A 115 -17.85 30.71 12.19
C PRO A 115 -17.22 31.57 13.29
N GLY A 116 -16.73 30.99 14.40
CA GLY A 116 -16.18 31.73 15.55
C GLY A 116 -14.67 31.62 15.75
N SER A 117 -14.03 32.70 16.25
CA SER A 117 -12.68 32.63 16.81
C SER A 117 -12.72 31.81 18.12
N GLN A 118 -12.16 30.61 18.13
CA GLN A 118 -12.06 29.83 19.37
C GLN A 118 -10.95 30.38 20.27
N SER A 119 -11.25 30.51 21.57
CA SER A 119 -10.26 30.80 22.60
C SER A 119 -9.30 29.60 22.75
N SER A 120 -8.01 29.89 22.89
CA SER A 120 -6.89 28.95 22.82
C SER A 120 -6.69 28.06 24.06
N ASN A 121 -7.70 27.91 24.93
CA ASN A 121 -7.51 27.31 26.25
C ASN A 121 -7.79 25.80 26.31
N HIS A 122 -8.15 25.15 25.20
CA HIS A 122 -8.37 23.71 25.16
C HIS A 122 -7.21 22.95 24.47
N PRO A 123 -6.88 21.74 24.95
CA PRO A 123 -5.84 20.92 24.34
C PRO A 123 -6.23 20.57 22.89
N MET A 124 -5.28 20.75 21.97
CA MET A 124 -5.45 20.32 20.58
C MET A 124 -5.54 18.79 20.48
N PRO A 125 -6.29 18.25 19.51
CA PRO A 125 -6.34 16.80 19.33
C PRO A 125 -4.97 16.24 18.97
N LYS A 126 -4.74 14.99 19.35
CA LYS A 126 -3.53 14.26 18.96
C LYS A 126 -3.65 13.80 17.50
N PHE A 127 -2.79 14.34 16.64
CA PHE A 127 -2.71 13.95 15.23
C PHE A 127 -1.91 12.67 15.06
N LYS A 128 -2.50 11.70 14.37
CA LYS A 128 -1.90 10.40 14.05
C LYS A 128 -1.05 10.53 12.78
N VAL A 129 0.20 10.05 12.86
CA VAL A 129 1.14 10.06 11.74
C VAL A 129 0.69 9.06 10.67
N GLN A 130 0.63 9.50 9.42
CA GLN A 130 0.26 8.67 8.26
C GLN A 130 1.41 8.55 7.24
N SER A 131 2.48 9.33 7.42
CA SER A 131 3.65 9.38 6.56
C SER A 131 4.71 8.37 7.00
N PRO A 132 5.48 7.79 6.06
CA PRO A 132 6.63 6.96 6.40
C PRO A 132 7.77 7.78 7.00
N LEU A 133 8.58 7.14 7.85
CA LEU A 133 9.87 7.67 8.27
C LEU A 133 10.85 7.76 7.10
N SER A 134 11.73 8.76 7.15
CA SER A 134 12.87 8.87 6.24
C SER A 134 13.93 7.81 6.58
N ILE A 135 14.79 7.50 5.60
CA ILE A 135 15.87 6.51 5.81
C ILE A 135 16.83 6.93 6.93
N ASN A 136 17.04 8.23 7.13
CA ASN A 136 17.93 8.74 8.18
C ASN A 136 17.31 8.56 9.58
N GLU A 137 16.01 8.84 9.72
CA GLU A 137 15.28 8.60 10.99
C GLU A 137 15.27 7.11 11.33
N ILE A 138 15.08 6.25 10.32
CA ILE A 138 15.18 4.80 10.48
C ILE A 138 16.59 4.42 10.95
N SER A 139 17.64 4.85 10.25
CA SER A 139 19.02 4.52 10.62
C SER A 139 19.36 4.95 12.05
N GLN A 140 18.91 6.12 12.48
CA GLN A 140 19.08 6.57 13.86
C GLN A 140 18.35 5.66 14.85
N LEU A 141 17.06 5.41 14.63
CA LEU A 141 16.23 4.56 15.48
C LEU A 141 16.80 3.15 15.66
N LEU A 142 17.37 2.59 14.58
CA LEU A 142 17.98 1.26 14.61
C LEU A 142 19.31 1.23 15.35
N SER A 143 20.10 2.31 15.27
CA SER A 143 21.42 2.36 15.92
C SER A 143 21.31 2.37 17.45
N GLU A 144 20.15 2.76 17.99
CA GLU A 144 19.83 2.78 19.42
C GLU A 144 19.44 1.41 20.01
N LYS A 145 19.35 0.35 19.19
CA LYS A 145 19.01 -1.01 19.66
C LYS A 145 20.25 -1.78 20.09
N ASP A 146 20.04 -2.91 20.77
CA ASP A 146 21.12 -3.72 21.36
C ASP A 146 21.50 -4.96 20.51
N SER A 147 20.66 -5.34 19.53
CA SER A 147 20.91 -6.48 18.63
C SER A 147 20.31 -6.27 17.24
N ILE A 148 20.79 -7.02 16.23
CA ILE A 148 20.20 -7.02 14.89
C ILE A 148 18.75 -7.52 14.93
N ASP A 149 18.44 -8.53 15.75
CA ASP A 149 17.07 -9.00 15.96
C ASP A 149 16.15 -7.86 16.43
N GLU A 150 16.55 -7.08 17.42
CA GLU A 150 15.80 -5.91 17.89
C GLU A 150 15.72 -4.79 16.85
N GLN A 151 16.77 -4.58 16.05
CA GLN A 151 16.73 -3.66 14.92
C GLN A 151 15.65 -4.06 13.92
N LEU A 152 15.58 -5.33 13.50
CA LEU A 152 14.62 -5.78 12.50
C LEU A 152 13.18 -5.73 13.04
N GLN A 153 12.99 -6.05 14.32
CA GLN A 153 11.71 -5.90 15.01
C GLN A 153 11.27 -4.43 15.05
N CYS A 154 12.14 -3.55 15.53
CA CYS A 154 11.87 -2.12 15.61
C CYS A 154 11.60 -1.48 14.24
N LEU A 155 12.34 -1.88 13.21
CA LEU A 155 12.09 -1.45 11.83
C LEU A 155 10.66 -1.79 11.39
N THR A 156 10.20 -2.99 11.72
CA THR A 156 8.87 -3.47 11.34
C THR A 156 7.79 -2.64 12.02
N GLU A 157 7.89 -2.47 13.34
CA GLU A 157 6.95 -1.66 14.14
C GLU A 157 6.91 -0.20 13.68
N ALA A 158 8.06 0.37 13.34
CA ALA A 158 8.17 1.76 12.91
C ALA A 158 7.60 1.99 11.49
N LEU A 159 7.56 0.96 10.65
CA LEU A 159 7.15 1.08 9.25
C LEU A 159 5.76 0.52 8.97
N GLU A 160 5.24 -0.42 9.76
CA GLU A 160 3.98 -1.09 9.47
C GLU A 160 2.77 -0.14 9.46
N LEU A 161 1.69 -0.59 8.83
CA LEU A 161 0.43 0.16 8.84
C LEU A 161 -0.15 0.18 10.25
N THR A 162 -0.48 1.37 10.73
CA THR A 162 -1.22 1.56 11.99
C THR A 162 -2.70 1.22 11.80
N GLU A 163 -3.40 0.97 12.91
CA GLU A 163 -4.84 0.72 12.91
C GLU A 163 -5.62 1.87 12.24
N GLU A 164 -5.24 3.12 12.53
CA GLU A 164 -5.84 4.30 11.93
C GLU A 164 -5.55 4.40 10.43
N ASN A 165 -4.33 4.04 10.00
CA ASN A 165 -3.99 4.03 8.57
C ASN A 165 -4.79 2.98 7.82
N VAL A 166 -4.96 1.78 8.39
CA VAL A 166 -5.80 0.72 7.81
C VAL A 166 -7.26 1.19 7.71
N ARG A 167 -7.82 1.78 8.77
CA ARG A 167 -9.19 2.35 8.73
C ARG A 167 -9.35 3.39 7.63
N LEU A 168 -8.38 4.30 7.49
CA LEU A 168 -8.40 5.31 6.44
C LEU A 168 -8.34 4.68 5.04
N ARG A 169 -7.54 3.62 4.82
CA ARG A 169 -7.47 2.91 3.53
C ARG A 169 -8.81 2.27 3.15
N PHE A 170 -9.46 1.59 4.10
CA PHE A 170 -10.78 1.01 3.86
C PHE A 170 -11.85 2.09 3.64
N LEU A 171 -11.79 3.21 4.36
CA LEU A 171 -12.67 4.35 4.12
C LEU A 171 -12.49 4.92 2.71
N VAL A 172 -11.25 5.08 2.23
CA VAL A 172 -11.02 5.55 0.85
C VAL A 172 -11.59 4.58 -0.19
N CYS A 173 -11.44 3.26 0.01
CA CYS A 173 -12.09 2.27 -0.85
C CYS A 173 -13.63 2.44 -0.84
N SER A 174 -14.22 2.64 0.34
CA SER A 174 -15.65 2.85 0.52
C SER A 174 -16.13 4.16 -0.13
N LEU A 175 -15.36 5.25 -0.04
CA LEU A 175 -15.68 6.52 -0.72
C LEU A 175 -15.69 6.38 -2.25
N LEU A 176 -14.76 5.60 -2.79
CA LEU A 176 -14.71 5.27 -4.21
C LEU A 176 -15.88 4.36 -4.62
N GLN A 177 -16.31 3.46 -3.72
CA GLN A 177 -17.50 2.63 -3.91
C GLN A 177 -18.76 3.49 -4.03
N ASP A 178 -18.91 4.59 -3.28
CA ASP A 178 -20.05 5.52 -3.43
C ASP A 178 -20.14 6.09 -4.85
N ILE A 179 -19.00 6.37 -5.49
CA ILE A 179 -18.94 6.90 -6.86
C ILE A 179 -19.31 5.80 -7.86
N ALA A 180 -18.72 4.61 -7.72
CA ALA A 180 -19.01 3.49 -8.61
C ALA A 180 -20.45 2.98 -8.45
N GLY A 181 -20.99 3.00 -7.24
CA GLY A 181 -22.35 2.61 -6.86
C GLY A 181 -23.45 3.39 -7.58
N ALA A 182 -23.15 4.62 -8.05
CA ALA A 182 -24.08 5.40 -8.86
C ALA A 182 -24.41 4.74 -10.21
N TYR A 183 -23.47 3.94 -10.76
CA TYR A 183 -23.67 3.17 -11.99
C TYR A 183 -23.85 1.66 -11.73
N PHE A 184 -23.22 1.15 -10.67
CA PHE A 184 -23.19 -0.27 -10.32
C PHE A 184 -23.58 -0.45 -8.85
N PRO A 185 -24.89 -0.39 -8.50
CA PRO A 185 -25.35 -0.28 -7.10
C PRO A 185 -24.84 -1.37 -6.15
N GLU A 186 -24.59 -2.58 -6.64
CA GLU A 186 -24.12 -3.72 -5.83
C GLU A 186 -22.61 -3.97 -5.97
N CYS A 187 -21.86 -3.03 -6.55
CA CYS A 187 -20.42 -3.15 -6.65
C CYS A 187 -19.74 -3.01 -5.29
N ILE A 188 -18.60 -3.69 -5.14
CA ILE A 188 -17.79 -3.60 -3.94
C ILE A 188 -16.39 -3.15 -4.35
N ILE A 189 -15.83 -2.17 -3.65
CA ILE A 189 -14.41 -1.81 -3.82
C ILE A 189 -13.64 -2.26 -2.58
N ARG A 190 -12.73 -3.22 -2.77
CA ARG A 190 -11.93 -3.81 -1.70
C ARG A 190 -10.45 -3.45 -1.85
N PRO A 191 -9.72 -3.18 -0.77
CA PRO A 191 -8.27 -3.10 -0.84
C PRO A 191 -7.67 -4.49 -1.05
N PHE A 192 -6.56 -4.56 -1.78
CA PHE A 192 -5.73 -5.75 -1.87
C PHE A 192 -4.24 -5.40 -1.73
N GLY A 193 -3.36 -6.38 -1.94
CA GLY A 193 -1.92 -6.14 -1.95
C GLY A 193 -1.41 -5.68 -0.58
N SER A 194 -0.56 -4.65 -0.59
CA SER A 194 0.15 -4.19 0.62
C SER A 194 -0.78 -3.77 1.76
N THR A 195 -2.02 -3.35 1.46
CA THR A 195 -2.97 -2.92 2.50
C THR A 195 -3.41 -4.08 3.40
N VAL A 196 -3.50 -5.31 2.86
CA VAL A 196 -4.13 -6.45 3.57
C VAL A 196 -3.23 -7.68 3.68
N ASN A 197 -2.08 -7.71 3.00
CA ASN A 197 -1.19 -8.88 2.95
C ASN A 197 -0.22 -9.02 4.14
N SER A 198 -0.38 -8.24 5.22
CA SER A 198 0.51 -8.15 6.40
C SER A 198 1.89 -7.49 6.20
N PHE A 199 2.24 -7.12 4.97
CA PHE A 199 3.53 -6.51 4.62
C PHE A 199 3.39 -5.04 4.20
N GLY A 200 2.26 -4.39 4.51
CA GLY A 200 2.06 -2.97 4.24
C GLY A 200 2.96 -2.08 5.08
N LYS A 201 3.54 -1.05 4.46
CA LYS A 201 4.24 0.00 5.19
C LYS A 201 3.57 1.34 5.00
N LEU A 202 3.71 2.26 5.96
CA LEU A 202 3.22 3.63 5.82
C LEU A 202 3.73 4.25 4.50
N GLY A 203 2.86 5.00 3.83
CA GLY A 203 3.11 5.57 2.51
C GLY A 203 3.13 4.58 1.33
N CYS A 204 2.80 3.29 1.50
CA CYS A 204 2.55 2.42 0.35
C CYS A 204 1.22 2.74 -0.33
N ASP A 205 1.13 2.44 -1.62
CA ASP A 205 -0.06 2.63 -2.44
C ASP A 205 -1.28 1.85 -1.89
N VAL A 206 -2.47 2.30 -2.27
CA VAL A 206 -3.73 1.59 -2.01
C VAL A 206 -4.17 0.93 -3.30
N ASP A 207 -3.83 -0.35 -3.43
CA ASP A 207 -4.32 -1.20 -4.52
C ASP A 207 -5.77 -1.59 -4.24
N MET A 208 -6.68 -1.31 -5.17
CA MET A 208 -8.12 -1.51 -5.03
C MET A 208 -8.65 -2.41 -6.16
N ILE A 209 -9.56 -3.31 -5.82
CA ILE A 209 -10.32 -4.09 -6.80
C ILE A 209 -11.79 -3.68 -6.77
N LEU A 210 -12.31 -3.28 -7.93
CA LEU A 210 -13.74 -3.21 -8.20
C LEU A 210 -14.25 -4.63 -8.48
N ASP A 211 -14.99 -5.16 -7.51
CA ASP A 211 -15.63 -6.45 -7.56
C ASP A 211 -17.09 -6.28 -8.01
N LEU A 212 -17.42 -6.96 -9.11
CA LEU A 212 -18.73 -6.94 -9.74
C LEU A 212 -19.43 -8.31 -9.65
N ASP A 213 -18.83 -9.30 -8.98
CA ASP A 213 -19.36 -10.66 -8.95
C ASP A 213 -20.71 -10.75 -8.22
N GLY A 214 -20.90 -9.94 -7.19
CA GLY A 214 -22.18 -9.84 -6.48
C GLY A 214 -23.34 -9.51 -7.43
N ILE A 215 -23.10 -8.63 -8.41
CA ILE A 215 -24.08 -8.25 -9.43
C ILE A 215 -24.45 -9.45 -10.31
N TYR A 216 -23.45 -10.26 -10.70
CA TYR A 216 -23.69 -11.44 -11.54
C TYR A 216 -24.31 -12.61 -10.75
N ALA A 217 -23.97 -12.80 -9.48
CA ALA A 217 -24.45 -13.92 -8.67
C ALA A 217 -25.95 -13.83 -8.34
N THR A 218 -26.46 -12.62 -8.07
CA THR A 218 -27.89 -12.40 -7.79
C THR A 218 -28.78 -12.76 -8.98
N SER A 219 -28.23 -12.69 -10.21
CA SER A 219 -28.96 -12.95 -11.46
C SER A 219 -29.18 -14.43 -11.80
N GLN A 220 -28.56 -15.40 -11.09
CA GLN A 220 -28.62 -16.83 -11.45
C GLN A 220 -29.65 -17.67 -10.67
N LYS A 221 -30.59 -17.06 -9.94
CA LYS A 221 -31.67 -17.81 -9.27
C LYS A 221 -32.58 -18.47 -10.30
N LYS A 222 -32.37 -19.77 -10.56
CA LYS A 222 -33.23 -20.61 -11.41
C LYS A 222 -34.58 -20.85 -10.71
N GLY A 223 -35.57 -20.02 -11.00
CA GLY A 223 -36.97 -20.32 -10.74
C GLY A 223 -37.56 -21.15 -11.88
N SER A 224 -38.43 -22.10 -11.57
CA SER A 224 -39.25 -22.80 -12.57
C SER A 224 -40.45 -21.91 -12.94
N GLY A 225 -40.25 -20.94 -13.83
CA GLY A 225 -41.29 -19.99 -14.25
C GLY A 225 -40.80 -18.93 -15.24
N LEU A 226 -41.63 -17.92 -15.48
CA LEU A 226 -41.25 -16.74 -16.26
C LEU A 226 -40.10 -16.00 -15.57
N SER A 227 -38.98 -15.83 -16.27
CA SER A 227 -37.82 -15.08 -15.79
C SER A 227 -37.68 -13.77 -16.57
N LEU A 228 -37.45 -12.67 -15.84
CA LEU A 228 -37.13 -11.37 -16.42
C LEU A 228 -35.62 -11.13 -16.25
N GLU A 229 -34.97 -10.71 -17.34
CA GLU A 229 -33.55 -10.36 -17.37
C GLU A 229 -33.37 -8.91 -17.78
N TYR A 230 -32.34 -8.25 -17.26
CA TYR A 230 -31.97 -6.92 -17.72
C TYR A 230 -31.44 -6.98 -19.16
N GLN A 231 -31.93 -6.07 -20.01
CA GLN A 231 -31.35 -5.87 -21.33
C GLN A 231 -30.01 -5.14 -21.19
N VAL A 232 -28.90 -5.88 -21.32
CA VAL A 232 -27.54 -5.36 -21.16
C VAL A 232 -26.75 -5.39 -22.46
N LYS A 233 -25.85 -4.43 -22.65
CA LYS A 233 -24.94 -4.40 -23.80
C LYS A 233 -23.88 -5.49 -23.67
N ARG A 234 -23.70 -6.30 -24.71
CA ARG A 234 -22.65 -7.32 -24.77
C ARG A 234 -21.33 -6.70 -25.25
N GLY A 235 -20.22 -7.04 -24.60
CA GLY A 235 -18.87 -6.68 -25.04
C GLY A 235 -18.22 -7.83 -25.81
N ALA A 236 -17.14 -7.52 -26.55
CA ALA A 236 -16.41 -8.51 -27.34
C ALA A 236 -15.66 -9.55 -26.48
N SER A 237 -15.29 -9.18 -25.26
CA SER A 237 -14.63 -10.05 -24.28
C SER A 237 -14.81 -9.48 -22.87
N GLU A 238 -14.58 -10.30 -21.84
CA GLU A 238 -14.55 -9.83 -20.45
C GLU A 238 -13.57 -8.66 -20.29
N ARG A 239 -12.36 -8.79 -20.87
CA ARG A 239 -11.37 -7.71 -20.86
C ARG A 239 -11.90 -6.40 -21.44
N ALA A 240 -12.59 -6.43 -22.58
CA ALA A 240 -13.14 -5.23 -23.20
C ALA A 240 -14.25 -4.58 -22.35
N VAL A 241 -15.07 -5.40 -21.69
CA VAL A 241 -16.05 -4.92 -20.70
C VAL A 241 -15.35 -4.27 -19.52
N THR A 242 -14.34 -4.93 -18.92
CA THR A 242 -13.53 -4.40 -17.82
C THR A 242 -12.87 -3.07 -18.17
N GLN A 243 -12.29 -2.95 -19.37
CA GLN A 243 -11.71 -1.69 -19.85
C GLN A 243 -12.75 -0.58 -20.01
N SER A 244 -13.95 -0.90 -20.50
CA SER A 244 -15.05 0.06 -20.64
C SER A 244 -15.53 0.55 -19.28
N ILE A 245 -15.73 -0.36 -18.33
CA ILE A 245 -16.15 -0.04 -16.95
C ILE A 245 -15.11 0.86 -16.29
N LEU A 246 -13.84 0.46 -16.29
CA LEU A 246 -12.75 1.26 -15.69
C LEU A 246 -12.61 2.62 -16.39
N SER A 247 -12.83 2.71 -17.70
CA SER A 247 -12.81 3.99 -18.41
C SER A 247 -13.90 4.95 -17.89
N VAL A 248 -15.12 4.43 -17.66
CA VAL A 248 -16.24 5.23 -17.13
C VAL A 248 -15.98 5.62 -15.68
N ILE A 249 -15.62 4.66 -14.83
CA ILE A 249 -15.31 4.92 -13.42
C ILE A 249 -14.16 5.90 -13.28
N GLY A 250 -13.08 5.74 -14.05
CA GLY A 250 -11.96 6.68 -14.05
C GLY A 250 -12.39 8.09 -14.44
N LYS A 251 -13.28 8.24 -15.42
CA LYS A 251 -13.85 9.56 -15.77
C LYS A 251 -14.72 10.13 -14.65
N CYS A 252 -15.50 9.30 -13.95
CA CYS A 252 -16.29 9.75 -12.80
C CYS A 252 -15.41 10.17 -11.62
N VAL A 253 -14.33 9.43 -11.34
CA VAL A 253 -13.35 9.79 -10.31
C VAL A 253 -12.68 11.11 -10.64
N ASP A 254 -12.29 11.32 -11.91
CA ASP A 254 -11.65 12.55 -12.38
C ASP A 254 -12.56 13.78 -12.33
N GLN A 255 -13.83 13.61 -12.72
CA GLN A 255 -14.75 14.74 -12.88
C GLN A 255 -15.59 15.02 -11.63
N PHE A 256 -15.88 13.99 -10.82
CA PHE A 256 -16.83 14.07 -9.70
C PHE A 256 -16.23 13.63 -8.35
N GLY A 257 -15.07 12.97 -8.35
CA GLY A 257 -14.43 12.48 -7.12
C GLY A 257 -13.77 13.62 -6.34
N PRO A 258 -14.32 14.03 -5.19
CA PRO A 258 -13.78 15.18 -4.46
C PRO A 258 -12.39 14.83 -3.92
N GLY A 259 -11.40 15.69 -4.22
CA GLY A 259 -10.02 15.50 -3.81
C GLY A 259 -9.26 14.40 -4.56
N CYS A 260 -9.85 13.78 -5.59
CA CYS A 260 -9.14 12.87 -6.49
C CYS A 260 -8.44 13.69 -7.58
N VAL A 261 -7.14 13.51 -7.75
CA VAL A 261 -6.33 14.29 -8.71
C VAL A 261 -5.37 13.40 -9.50
N GLY A 262 -4.97 13.87 -10.67
CA GLY A 262 -3.98 13.18 -11.52
C GLY A 262 -4.45 11.82 -12.01
N VAL A 263 -5.73 11.70 -12.38
CA VAL A 263 -6.34 10.44 -12.82
C VAL A 263 -5.75 9.98 -14.16
N GLN A 264 -5.33 8.73 -14.22
CA GLN A 264 -4.71 8.11 -15.40
C GLN A 264 -5.35 6.75 -15.69
N ASN A 265 -5.99 6.64 -16.86
CA ASN A 265 -6.57 5.40 -17.35
C ASN A 265 -5.49 4.57 -18.07
N ILE A 266 -4.95 3.56 -17.39
CA ILE A 266 -3.92 2.65 -17.92
C ILE A 266 -4.59 1.34 -18.37
N LEU A 267 -5.45 1.44 -19.38
CA LEU A 267 -6.36 0.36 -19.77
C LEU A 267 -5.68 -0.72 -20.63
N GLN A 268 -4.57 -0.41 -21.28
CA GLN A 268 -3.85 -1.34 -22.16
C GLN A 268 -2.82 -2.22 -21.43
N ALA A 269 -2.57 -1.96 -20.14
CA ALA A 269 -1.72 -2.83 -19.33
C ALA A 269 -2.32 -4.24 -19.22
N ARG A 270 -1.47 -5.22 -18.89
CA ARG A 270 -1.92 -6.62 -18.71
C ARG A 270 -3.11 -6.71 -17.77
N CYS A 271 -3.03 -6.02 -16.62
CA CYS A 271 -4.15 -5.75 -15.74
C CYS A 271 -4.59 -4.29 -15.96
N PRO A 272 -5.71 -4.02 -16.64
CA PRO A 272 -6.22 -2.66 -16.81
C PRO A 272 -6.46 -2.01 -15.45
N LEU A 273 -6.04 -0.75 -15.29
CA LEU A 273 -6.23 -0.01 -14.04
C LEU A 273 -6.44 1.49 -14.26
N VAL A 274 -6.98 2.14 -13.24
CA VAL A 274 -7.09 3.59 -13.10
C VAL A 274 -6.23 4.02 -11.93
N ARG A 275 -5.24 4.87 -12.18
CA ARG A 275 -4.33 5.40 -11.17
C ARG A 275 -4.69 6.84 -10.82
N PHE A 276 -4.73 7.20 -9.53
CA PHE A 276 -5.03 8.56 -9.08
C PHE A 276 -4.49 8.81 -7.66
N ALA A 277 -4.36 10.09 -7.28
CA ALA A 277 -4.04 10.47 -5.90
C ALA A 277 -5.29 10.98 -5.19
N HIS A 278 -5.58 10.48 -3.99
CA HIS A 278 -6.66 10.96 -3.13
C HIS A 278 -6.08 11.94 -2.09
N GLN A 279 -6.17 13.24 -2.37
CA GLN A 279 -5.57 14.32 -1.58
C GLN A 279 -6.01 14.31 -0.10
N PRO A 280 -7.30 14.11 0.25
CA PRO A 280 -7.72 14.11 1.65
C PRO A 280 -7.01 13.07 2.51
N SER A 281 -6.73 11.87 1.96
CA SER A 281 -5.97 10.84 2.67
C SER A 281 -4.47 10.90 2.44
N GLY A 282 -4.02 11.57 1.36
CA GLY A 282 -2.63 11.58 0.93
C GLY A 282 -2.18 10.28 0.24
N PHE A 283 -3.11 9.44 -0.20
CA PHE A 283 -2.80 8.13 -0.78
C PHE A 283 -2.69 8.16 -2.29
N GLN A 284 -1.70 7.43 -2.83
CA GLN A 284 -1.69 7.00 -4.21
C GLN A 284 -2.57 5.74 -4.33
N CYS A 285 -3.49 5.73 -5.28
CA CYS A 285 -4.50 4.69 -5.44
C CYS A 285 -4.43 4.09 -6.84
N ASP A 286 -4.53 2.76 -6.92
CA ASP A 286 -4.59 1.99 -8.17
C ASP A 286 -5.86 1.13 -8.15
N LEU A 287 -6.87 1.51 -8.94
CA LEU A 287 -8.13 0.79 -9.07
C LEU A 287 -8.09 -0.14 -10.28
N THR A 288 -8.19 -1.44 -10.06
CA THR A 288 -8.40 -2.45 -11.10
C THR A 288 -9.78 -3.10 -10.96
N ALA A 289 -10.14 -3.98 -11.86
CA ALA A 289 -11.40 -4.73 -11.82
C ALA A 289 -11.16 -6.20 -12.18
N ASN A 290 -11.90 -7.09 -11.53
CA ASN A 290 -11.89 -8.55 -11.75
C ASN A 290 -10.54 -9.28 -11.51
N ASN A 291 -9.54 -8.68 -10.85
CA ASN A 291 -8.27 -9.36 -10.54
C ASN A 291 -8.35 -10.24 -9.27
N ARG A 292 -9.12 -11.33 -9.34
CA ARG A 292 -9.35 -12.23 -8.18
C ARG A 292 -8.10 -13.01 -7.78
N VAL A 293 -7.19 -13.28 -8.72
CA VAL A 293 -5.91 -13.93 -8.43
C VAL A 293 -5.04 -13.07 -7.52
N ALA A 294 -5.06 -11.73 -7.67
CA ALA A 294 -4.34 -10.83 -6.78
C ALA A 294 -4.91 -10.82 -5.36
N MET A 295 -6.23 -11.00 -5.20
CA MET A 295 -6.86 -11.17 -3.88
C MET A 295 -6.34 -12.44 -3.20
N LYS A 296 -6.34 -13.59 -3.89
CA LYS A 296 -5.80 -14.85 -3.35
C LYS A 296 -4.29 -14.77 -3.07
N SER A 297 -3.54 -14.03 -3.88
CA SER A 297 -2.12 -13.75 -3.61
C SER A 297 -1.94 -12.93 -2.33
N SER A 298 -2.83 -11.98 -2.06
CA SER A 298 -2.82 -11.18 -0.83
C SER A 298 -3.18 -12.03 0.39
N GLU A 299 -4.17 -12.92 0.26
CA GLU A 299 -4.55 -13.89 1.30
C GLU A 299 -3.41 -14.87 1.63
N LEU A 300 -2.73 -15.41 0.61
CA LEU A 300 -1.57 -16.29 0.80
C LEU A 300 -0.46 -15.60 1.59
N LEU A 301 -0.14 -14.36 1.22
CA LEU A 301 0.88 -13.57 1.88
C LEU A 301 0.47 -13.18 3.31
N PHE A 302 -0.81 -12.85 3.52
CA PHE A 302 -1.36 -12.64 4.86
C PHE A 302 -1.17 -13.88 5.72
N LEU A 303 -1.54 -15.06 5.22
CA LEU A 303 -1.38 -16.34 5.92
C LEU A 303 0.08 -16.58 6.31
N TYR A 304 1.03 -16.43 5.38
CA TYR A 304 2.45 -16.59 5.71
C TYR A 304 2.93 -15.61 6.78
N GLY A 305 2.44 -14.36 6.77
CA GLY A 305 2.74 -13.39 7.81
C GLY A 305 2.11 -13.70 9.18
N GLN A 306 1.09 -14.56 9.25
CA GLN A 306 0.50 -15.04 10.50
C GLN A 306 1.19 -16.29 11.06
N LEU A 307 1.86 -17.08 10.21
CA LEU A 307 2.45 -18.35 10.63
C LEU A 307 3.70 -18.19 11.51
N ASP A 308 4.53 -17.18 11.23
CA ASP A 308 5.73 -16.91 12.00
C ASP A 308 6.09 -15.42 11.96
N PRO A 309 6.31 -14.74 13.11
CA PRO A 309 6.61 -13.31 13.14
C PRO A 309 7.90 -12.95 12.38
N ARG A 310 8.86 -13.88 12.28
CA ARG A 310 10.13 -13.66 11.57
C ARG A 310 9.92 -13.40 10.09
N VAL A 311 8.83 -13.90 9.51
CA VAL A 311 8.45 -13.66 8.12
C VAL A 311 8.24 -12.18 7.88
N ARG A 312 7.49 -11.51 8.76
CA ARG A 312 7.21 -10.08 8.65
C ARG A 312 8.51 -9.28 8.82
N HIS A 313 9.26 -9.54 9.88
CA HIS A 313 10.52 -8.84 10.13
C HIS A 313 11.49 -8.96 8.96
N LEU A 314 11.67 -10.17 8.42
CA LEU A 314 12.58 -10.37 7.30
C LEU A 314 12.08 -9.68 6.01
N VAL A 315 10.78 -9.73 5.71
CA VAL A 315 10.20 -9.04 4.54
C VAL A 315 10.37 -7.52 4.64
N PHE A 316 10.11 -6.92 5.80
CA PHE A 316 10.28 -5.48 6.00
C PHE A 316 11.75 -5.06 5.86
N SER A 317 12.67 -5.81 6.49
CA SER A 317 14.11 -5.55 6.41
C SER A 317 14.63 -5.66 4.98
N VAL A 318 14.35 -6.76 4.28
CA VAL A 318 14.80 -6.95 2.89
C VAL A 318 14.21 -5.88 1.96
N ARG A 319 12.94 -5.48 2.13
CA ARG A 319 12.35 -4.40 1.33
C ARG A 319 12.95 -3.03 1.63
N CYS A 320 13.28 -2.74 2.90
CA CYS A 320 13.92 -1.49 3.29
C CYS A 320 15.34 -1.40 2.71
N TRP A 321 16.13 -2.46 2.87
CA TRP A 321 17.46 -2.61 2.24
C TRP A 321 17.39 -2.46 0.72
N ALA A 322 16.48 -3.17 0.06
CA ALA A 322 16.34 -3.09 -1.40
C ALA A 322 15.93 -1.70 -1.88
N ARG A 323 15.18 -0.93 -1.07
CA ARG A 323 14.84 0.46 -1.38
C ARG A 323 16.04 1.38 -1.19
N ALA A 324 16.80 1.23 -0.10
CA ALA A 324 18.00 2.02 0.17
C ALA A 324 19.04 1.88 -0.96
N HIS A 325 19.18 0.66 -1.50
CA HIS A 325 20.11 0.36 -2.59
C HIS A 325 19.50 0.47 -3.99
N SER A 326 18.29 1.03 -4.14
CA SER A 326 17.61 1.21 -5.43
C SER A 326 17.49 -0.08 -6.26
N ILE A 327 17.24 -1.22 -5.61
CA ILE A 327 16.82 -2.48 -6.27
C ILE A 327 15.33 -2.43 -6.61
N THR A 328 14.54 -1.72 -5.79
CA THR A 328 13.12 -1.46 -6.00
C THR A 328 12.86 -0.01 -6.35
N SER A 329 11.82 0.25 -7.15
CA SER A 329 11.39 1.60 -7.52
C SER A 329 9.88 1.78 -7.35
N SER A 330 9.47 3.01 -7.09
CA SER A 330 8.06 3.44 -7.13
C SER A 330 7.58 3.73 -8.56
N ILE A 331 8.49 3.80 -9.52
CA ILE A 331 8.19 4.02 -10.93
C ILE A 331 8.33 2.69 -11.69
N PRO A 332 7.41 2.36 -12.61
CA PRO A 332 7.53 1.18 -13.46
C PRO A 332 8.87 1.12 -14.19
N GLY A 333 9.43 -0.08 -14.34
CA GLY A 333 10.69 -0.29 -15.03
C GLY A 333 11.26 -1.68 -14.82
N ALA A 334 12.56 -1.83 -15.05
CA ALA A 334 13.25 -3.12 -14.95
C ALA A 334 13.62 -3.55 -13.52
N TRP A 335 13.14 -2.82 -12.52
CA TRP A 335 13.42 -3.05 -11.10
C TRP A 335 12.74 -4.32 -10.58
N ILE A 336 13.31 -4.94 -9.56
CA ILE A 336 12.61 -6.01 -8.84
C ILE A 336 11.41 -5.39 -8.13
N THR A 337 10.21 -5.97 -8.29
CA THR A 337 9.01 -5.46 -7.62
C THR A 337 9.00 -5.87 -6.15
N ASN A 338 8.31 -5.12 -5.29
CA ASN A 338 8.13 -5.51 -3.89
C ASN A 338 7.45 -6.89 -3.77
N PHE A 339 6.51 -7.21 -4.65
CA PHE A 339 5.86 -8.52 -4.67
C PHE A 339 6.85 -9.64 -5.02
N SER A 340 7.65 -9.46 -6.09
CA SER A 340 8.72 -10.40 -6.45
C SER A 340 9.69 -10.62 -5.29
N LEU A 341 10.13 -9.54 -4.63
CA LEU A 341 11.07 -9.60 -3.52
C LEU A 341 10.48 -10.30 -2.29
N THR A 342 9.20 -10.06 -1.97
CA THR A 342 8.49 -10.79 -0.91
C THR A 342 8.39 -12.29 -1.23
N VAL A 343 8.10 -12.66 -2.47
CA VAL A 343 8.06 -14.08 -2.89
C VAL A 343 9.45 -14.73 -2.77
N MET A 344 10.53 -13.98 -3.06
CA MET A 344 11.90 -14.46 -2.82
C MET A 344 12.17 -14.73 -1.34
N VAL A 345 11.71 -13.86 -0.43
CA VAL A 345 11.81 -14.12 1.03
C VAL A 345 11.00 -15.35 1.44
N VAL A 346 9.77 -15.49 0.94
CA VAL A 346 8.92 -16.67 1.22
C VAL A 346 9.62 -17.95 0.76
N PHE A 347 10.16 -17.97 -0.46
CA PHE A 347 10.89 -19.13 -0.98
C PHE A 347 12.11 -19.46 -0.13
N PHE A 348 12.89 -18.45 0.26
CA PHE A 348 14.03 -18.62 1.15
C PHE A 348 13.64 -19.28 2.49
N LEU A 349 12.53 -18.85 3.09
CA LEU A 349 12.00 -19.39 4.34
C LEU A 349 11.47 -20.83 4.21
N GLN A 350 10.97 -21.19 3.02
CA GLN A 350 10.61 -22.58 2.68
C GLN A 350 11.84 -23.49 2.52
N GLN A 351 13.01 -22.93 2.19
CA GLN A 351 14.28 -23.67 2.07
C GLN A 351 15.03 -23.83 3.40
N ARG A 352 14.51 -23.33 4.53
CA ARG A 352 15.18 -23.53 5.83
C ARG A 352 15.15 -25.01 6.23
N ASN A 353 16.05 -25.40 7.12
CA ASN A 353 16.08 -26.74 7.69
C ASN A 353 16.07 -26.69 9.22
N PRO A 354 14.93 -26.93 9.89
CA PRO A 354 13.62 -27.24 9.29
C PRO A 354 12.96 -26.01 8.61
N PRO A 355 12.01 -26.20 7.67
CA PRO A 355 11.33 -25.09 6.98
C PRO A 355 10.54 -24.20 7.94
N ILE A 356 10.66 -22.88 7.78
CA ILE A 356 9.88 -21.90 8.57
C ILE A 356 8.48 -21.74 7.99
N LEU A 357 8.32 -21.88 6.68
CA LEU A 357 7.04 -21.76 5.98
C LEU A 357 6.69 -23.06 5.25
N PRO A 358 5.40 -23.45 5.23
CA PRO A 358 4.94 -24.53 4.36
C PRO A 358 4.98 -24.09 2.89
N THR A 359 4.93 -25.06 1.99
CA THR A 359 4.76 -24.81 0.57
C THR A 359 3.29 -24.55 0.24
N LEU A 360 2.99 -23.85 -0.86
CA LEU A 360 1.59 -23.65 -1.25
C LEU A 360 0.89 -24.96 -1.65
N ASP A 361 1.60 -25.95 -2.22
CA ASP A 361 1.02 -27.27 -2.46
C ASP A 361 0.64 -27.95 -1.13
N ARG A 362 1.46 -27.81 -0.08
CA ARG A 362 1.12 -28.33 1.26
C ARG A 362 -0.10 -27.63 1.86
N LEU A 363 -0.21 -26.30 1.71
CA LEU A 363 -1.39 -25.56 2.16
C LEU A 363 -2.66 -26.00 1.42
N LYS A 364 -2.55 -26.34 0.13
CA LYS A 364 -3.65 -26.89 -0.67
C LYS A 364 -4.05 -28.30 -0.21
N GLU A 365 -3.10 -29.17 0.13
CA GLU A 365 -3.39 -30.53 0.65
C GLU A 365 -4.19 -30.51 1.96
N LEU A 366 -3.97 -29.50 2.81
CA LEU A 366 -4.65 -29.33 4.10
C LEU A 366 -6.05 -28.71 3.96
N ALA A 367 -6.38 -28.21 2.77
CA ALA A 367 -7.62 -27.49 2.51
C ALA A 367 -8.84 -28.42 2.48
N GLY A 368 -9.93 -27.99 3.10
CA GLY A 368 -11.19 -28.72 3.11
C GLY A 368 -12.07 -28.42 1.87
N PRO A 369 -13.22 -29.10 1.72
CA PRO A 369 -14.17 -28.82 0.63
C PRO A 369 -14.64 -27.36 0.56
N SER A 370 -14.77 -26.70 1.71
CA SER A 370 -15.14 -25.28 1.83
C SER A 370 -14.08 -24.31 1.33
N ASP A 371 -12.82 -24.75 1.24
CA ASP A 371 -11.68 -23.92 0.85
C ASP A 371 -11.45 -23.92 -0.66
N LYS A 372 -12.14 -24.81 -1.39
CA LYS A 372 -11.96 -25.01 -2.83
C LYS A 372 -12.23 -23.72 -3.58
N CYS A 373 -11.21 -23.22 -4.27
CA CYS A 373 -11.27 -21.95 -5.00
C CYS A 373 -10.60 -22.12 -6.36
N VAL A 374 -11.38 -22.01 -7.44
CA VAL A 374 -10.87 -22.04 -8.81
C VAL A 374 -11.22 -20.71 -9.47
N ILE A 375 -10.20 -19.99 -9.94
CA ILE A 375 -10.33 -18.65 -10.52
C ILE A 375 -9.73 -18.69 -11.92
N GLU A 376 -10.52 -18.41 -12.95
CA GLU A 376 -10.06 -18.37 -14.35
C GLU A 376 -9.32 -19.67 -14.77
N GLY A 377 -9.79 -20.82 -14.27
CA GLY A 377 -9.18 -22.13 -14.51
C GLY A 377 -7.94 -22.44 -13.66
N ASN A 378 -7.46 -21.50 -12.84
CA ASN A 378 -6.36 -21.69 -11.91
C ASN A 378 -6.86 -22.18 -10.55
N ASP A 379 -6.21 -23.20 -9.99
CA ASP A 379 -6.52 -23.69 -8.65
C ASP A 379 -5.84 -22.80 -7.59
N CYS A 380 -6.67 -21.99 -6.94
CA CYS A 380 -6.31 -21.02 -5.92
C CYS A 380 -6.68 -21.51 -4.51
N THR A 381 -6.86 -22.80 -4.32
CA THR A 381 -7.24 -23.40 -3.03
C THR A 381 -6.11 -23.23 -2.00
N ILE A 382 -6.47 -22.73 -0.82
CA ILE A 382 -5.58 -22.53 0.33
C ILE A 382 -6.37 -22.90 1.58
N VAL A 383 -5.78 -23.64 2.51
CA VAL A 383 -6.40 -23.94 3.81
C VAL A 383 -6.80 -22.65 4.55
N SER A 384 -8.05 -22.59 5.01
CA SER A 384 -8.55 -21.45 5.82
C SER A 384 -8.30 -21.62 7.32
N ASP A 385 -8.26 -22.87 7.80
CA ASP A 385 -8.04 -23.23 9.19
C ASP A 385 -6.54 -23.41 9.48
N LEU A 386 -5.94 -22.38 10.10
CA LEU A 386 -4.51 -22.36 10.44
C LEU A 386 -4.12 -23.46 11.44
N SER A 387 -5.06 -23.98 12.23
CA SER A 387 -4.76 -25.04 13.21
C SER A 387 -4.35 -26.37 12.55
N LYS A 388 -4.69 -26.56 11.27
CA LYS A 388 -4.29 -27.72 10.46
C LYS A 388 -2.84 -27.66 10.01
N ILE A 389 -2.18 -26.51 10.14
CA ILE A 389 -0.80 -26.31 9.70
C ILE A 389 0.14 -26.71 10.84
N THR A 390 0.74 -27.88 10.74
CA THR A 390 1.79 -28.34 11.66
C THR A 390 3.16 -28.16 11.02
N LEU A 391 4.04 -27.39 11.67
CA LEU A 391 5.42 -27.14 11.23
C LEU A 391 6.40 -27.64 12.29
N GLN A 392 7.57 -28.08 11.84
CA GLN A 392 8.69 -28.34 12.75
C GLN A 392 9.25 -27.02 13.25
N GLN A 393 9.67 -26.97 14.51
CA GLN A 393 10.20 -25.76 15.11
C GLN A 393 11.60 -25.46 14.55
N ASN A 394 11.72 -24.35 13.83
CA ASN A 394 12.99 -23.74 13.48
C ASN A 394 13.33 -22.66 14.52
N THR A 395 14.55 -22.66 15.05
CA THR A 395 15.03 -21.74 16.10
C THR A 395 16.03 -20.70 15.61
N ASP A 396 16.20 -20.53 14.30
CA ASP A 396 17.12 -19.53 13.73
C ASP A 396 16.68 -18.11 14.11
N THR A 397 17.63 -17.29 14.54
CA THR A 397 17.41 -15.87 14.88
C THR A 397 17.17 -15.03 13.63
N LEU A 398 16.64 -13.82 13.79
CA LEU A 398 16.45 -12.89 12.66
C LEU A 398 17.77 -12.48 12.03
N GLU A 399 18.80 -12.25 12.85
CA GLU A 399 20.17 -11.98 12.38
C GLU A 399 20.67 -13.09 11.46
N LYS A 400 20.57 -14.35 11.91
CA LYS A 400 21.00 -15.51 11.12
C LYS A 400 20.21 -15.62 9.82
N LEU A 401 18.89 -15.48 9.87
CA LEU A 401 18.04 -15.55 8.68
C LEU A 401 18.34 -14.42 7.68
N LEU A 402 18.64 -13.22 8.16
CA LEU A 402 19.02 -12.09 7.31
C LEU A 402 20.36 -12.36 6.61
N GLN A 403 21.37 -12.80 7.38
CA GLN A 403 22.68 -13.15 6.82
C GLN A 403 22.54 -14.26 5.77
N GLU A 404 21.87 -15.36 6.12
CA GLU A 404 21.67 -16.49 5.21
C GLU A 404 20.83 -16.10 3.99
N PHE A 405 19.91 -15.13 4.08
CA PHE A 405 19.16 -14.64 2.92
C PHE A 405 20.10 -14.03 1.88
N PHE A 406 21.03 -13.19 2.34
CA PHE A 406 22.02 -12.58 1.46
C PHE A 406 23.00 -13.60 0.90
N GLU A 407 23.46 -14.57 1.70
CA GLU A 407 24.32 -15.66 1.24
C GLU A 407 23.60 -16.55 0.22
N PHE A 408 22.35 -16.90 0.48
CA PHE A 408 21.52 -17.72 -0.39
C PHE A 408 21.37 -17.08 -1.77
N TYR A 409 20.90 -15.82 -1.83
CA TYR A 409 20.68 -15.15 -3.10
C TYR A 409 21.94 -14.58 -3.76
N GLY A 410 23.01 -14.37 -3.00
CA GLY A 410 24.34 -14.09 -3.57
C GLY A 410 24.92 -15.27 -4.36
N ASN A 411 24.48 -16.50 -4.06
CA ASN A 411 24.97 -17.74 -4.69
C ASN A 411 23.91 -18.46 -5.52
N PHE A 412 22.67 -17.98 -5.54
CA PHE A 412 21.56 -18.63 -6.24
C PHE A 412 21.80 -18.69 -7.76
N PRO A 413 21.64 -19.87 -8.41
CA PRO A 413 21.95 -20.06 -9.83
C PRO A 413 20.85 -19.54 -10.77
N PHE A 414 20.56 -18.23 -10.73
CA PHE A 414 19.50 -17.57 -11.51
C PHE A 414 19.56 -17.80 -13.03
N ASN A 415 20.73 -18.18 -13.57
CA ASN A 415 20.86 -18.51 -14.99
C ASN A 415 20.10 -19.78 -15.38
N LYS A 416 19.99 -20.76 -14.48
CA LYS A 416 19.42 -22.08 -14.72
C LYS A 416 18.13 -22.33 -13.95
N THR A 417 18.00 -21.73 -12.76
CA THR A 417 16.93 -22.06 -11.81
C THR A 417 15.88 -20.96 -11.68
N SER A 418 14.64 -21.41 -11.49
CA SER A 418 13.47 -20.60 -11.17
C SER A 418 13.05 -20.78 -9.71
N ILE A 419 12.40 -19.75 -9.19
CA ILE A 419 11.83 -19.73 -7.84
C ILE A 419 10.38 -20.22 -7.90
N ASN A 420 10.05 -21.25 -7.13
CA ASN A 420 8.72 -21.83 -7.05
C ASN A 420 8.28 -22.05 -5.59
N ILE A 421 7.37 -21.22 -5.10
CA ILE A 421 6.81 -21.31 -3.75
C ILE A 421 5.67 -22.35 -3.60
N ARG A 422 5.18 -22.92 -4.69
CA ARG A 422 4.26 -24.07 -4.67
C ARG A 422 4.91 -25.32 -4.15
N LYS A 423 6.11 -25.61 -4.68
CA LYS A 423 6.89 -26.80 -4.31
C LYS A 423 7.93 -26.52 -3.24
N GLY A 424 8.28 -25.25 -3.01
CA GLY A 424 9.38 -24.87 -2.14
C GLY A 424 10.68 -25.56 -2.57
N LYS A 425 10.97 -25.59 -3.88
CA LYS A 425 12.19 -26.16 -4.45
C LYS A 425 12.62 -25.39 -5.70
N GLU A 426 13.91 -25.41 -5.98
CA GLU A 426 14.46 -24.93 -7.25
C GLU A 426 13.98 -25.80 -8.40
N GLN A 427 13.73 -25.18 -9.55
CA GLN A 427 13.35 -25.87 -10.79
C GLN A 427 14.08 -25.28 -11.98
N THR A 428 14.20 -26.05 -13.07
CA THR A 428 14.71 -25.51 -14.33
C THR A 428 13.80 -24.42 -14.87
N LYS A 429 14.39 -23.34 -15.37
CA LYS A 429 13.63 -22.20 -15.92
C LYS A 429 12.81 -22.60 -17.14
N PRO A 430 11.51 -22.25 -17.19
CA PRO A 430 10.67 -22.48 -18.38
C PRO A 430 11.02 -21.60 -19.58
N GLU A 431 11.58 -20.41 -19.34
CA GLU A 431 11.97 -19.44 -20.38
C GLU A 431 13.27 -18.73 -20.02
N THR A 432 13.97 -18.21 -21.04
CA THR A 432 15.22 -17.46 -20.89
C THR A 432 14.95 -16.01 -20.48
N THR A 433 14.70 -15.76 -19.20
CA THR A 433 14.62 -14.41 -18.60
C THR A 433 15.78 -14.18 -17.62
N ALA A 434 16.01 -12.94 -17.15
CA ALA A 434 17.03 -12.73 -16.11
C ALA A 434 16.61 -13.42 -14.80
N LEU A 435 15.44 -13.04 -14.29
CA LEU A 435 14.82 -13.61 -13.09
C LEU A 435 13.53 -14.35 -13.49
N TYR A 436 13.32 -15.54 -12.93
CA TYR A 436 12.07 -16.28 -13.10
C TYR A 436 11.51 -16.67 -11.75
N ILE A 437 10.40 -16.04 -11.39
CA ILE A 437 9.61 -16.38 -10.21
C ILE A 437 8.23 -16.78 -10.71
N GLN A 438 7.84 -18.03 -10.48
CA GLN A 438 6.53 -18.52 -10.88
C GLN A 438 5.44 -17.84 -10.05
N ASN A 439 4.39 -17.34 -10.69
CA ASN A 439 3.20 -16.89 -9.97
C ASN A 439 2.57 -18.09 -9.23
N PRO A 440 2.25 -17.95 -7.93
CA PRO A 440 1.73 -19.05 -7.13
C PRO A 440 0.44 -19.66 -7.68
N PHE A 441 -0.40 -18.88 -8.35
CA PHE A 441 -1.72 -19.33 -8.83
C PHE A 441 -1.80 -19.41 -10.35
N GLU A 442 -1.14 -18.52 -11.08
CA GLU A 442 -1.01 -18.58 -12.54
C GLU A 442 0.32 -19.24 -12.95
N THR A 443 0.39 -20.56 -12.95
CA THR A 443 1.67 -21.30 -13.06
C THR A 443 2.48 -21.05 -14.35
N THR A 444 1.86 -20.54 -15.40
CA THR A 444 2.52 -20.16 -16.67
C THR A 444 3.10 -18.76 -16.65
N LEU A 445 2.84 -17.98 -15.60
CA LEU A 445 3.26 -16.59 -15.48
C LEU A 445 4.55 -16.45 -14.67
N ASN A 446 5.50 -15.70 -15.22
CA ASN A 446 6.65 -15.16 -14.52
C ASN A 446 6.33 -13.76 -13.93
N ILE A 447 6.29 -13.63 -12.59
CA ILE A 447 5.99 -12.36 -11.91
C ILE A 447 7.15 -11.36 -11.95
N SER A 448 8.32 -11.80 -12.40
CA SER A 448 9.55 -10.99 -12.52
C SER A 448 9.98 -10.77 -13.97
N LYS A 449 9.06 -10.95 -14.95
CA LYS A 449 9.37 -10.81 -16.38
C LYS A 449 9.90 -9.42 -16.77
N ASN A 450 9.58 -8.39 -15.99
CA ASN A 450 10.09 -7.03 -16.19
C ASN A 450 11.58 -6.87 -15.83
N VAL A 451 12.13 -7.76 -14.99
CA VAL A 451 13.49 -7.63 -14.46
C VAL A 451 14.53 -7.97 -15.53
N ASN A 452 15.48 -7.08 -15.77
CA ASN A 452 16.56 -7.30 -16.72
C ASN A 452 17.84 -7.82 -16.04
N ALA A 453 18.82 -8.26 -16.84
CA ALA A 453 20.07 -8.84 -16.34
C ALA A 453 20.84 -7.86 -15.44
N THR A 454 20.93 -6.58 -15.83
CA THR A 454 21.65 -5.55 -15.07
C THR A 454 21.08 -5.36 -13.66
N GLN A 455 19.75 -5.33 -13.51
CA GLN A 455 19.13 -5.18 -12.19
C GLN A 455 19.31 -6.43 -11.34
N LEU A 456 19.27 -7.62 -11.94
CA LEU A 456 19.53 -8.86 -11.23
C LEU A 456 20.99 -8.99 -10.78
N GLU A 457 21.95 -8.69 -11.65
CA GLU A 457 23.38 -8.68 -11.33
C GLU A 457 23.69 -7.71 -10.18
N ARG A 458 23.06 -6.52 -10.21
CA ARG A 458 23.17 -5.55 -9.12
C ARG A 458 22.62 -6.11 -7.81
N PHE A 459 21.46 -6.76 -7.83
CA PHE A 459 20.89 -7.41 -6.65
C PHE A 459 21.84 -8.48 -6.08
N VAL A 460 22.38 -9.35 -6.94
CA VAL A 460 23.33 -10.40 -6.54
C VAL A 460 24.60 -9.80 -5.93
N ALA A 461 25.17 -8.77 -6.54
CA ALA A 461 26.36 -8.09 -6.03
C ALA A 461 26.12 -7.50 -4.64
N LEU A 462 24.99 -6.81 -4.45
CA LEU A 462 24.63 -6.23 -3.15
C LEU A 462 24.32 -7.31 -2.10
N CYS A 463 23.73 -8.46 -2.47
CA CYS A 463 23.57 -9.57 -1.55
C CYS A 463 24.94 -10.09 -1.07
N ARG A 464 25.91 -10.29 -1.99
CA ARG A 464 27.27 -10.73 -1.61
C ARG A 464 27.97 -9.71 -0.70
N GLU A 465 27.86 -8.42 -1.03
CA GLU A 465 28.40 -7.35 -0.20
C GLU A 465 27.76 -7.33 1.19
N SER A 466 26.43 -7.44 1.27
CA SER A 466 25.70 -7.41 2.55
C SER A 466 26.01 -8.64 3.41
N ALA A 467 26.13 -9.82 2.80
CA ALA A 467 26.58 -11.04 3.50
C ALA A 467 28.01 -10.87 4.05
N TRP A 468 28.93 -10.31 3.24
CA TRP A 468 30.30 -10.05 3.68
C TRP A 468 30.37 -9.03 4.82
N LEU A 469 29.58 -7.96 4.76
CA LEU A 469 29.49 -6.93 5.80
C LEU A 469 29.01 -7.52 7.13
N LEU A 470 28.00 -8.39 7.11
CA LEU A 470 27.47 -9.06 8.30
C LEU A 470 28.45 -10.06 8.94
N GLN A 471 29.56 -10.39 8.28
CA GLN A 471 30.64 -11.19 8.86
C GLN A 471 31.75 -10.33 9.51
N GLN A 472 31.73 -9.00 9.29
CA GLN A 472 32.73 -8.09 9.86
C GLN A 472 32.38 -7.73 11.30
N LYS A 473 33.37 -7.79 12.21
CA LYS A 473 33.18 -7.48 13.63
C LYS A 473 32.78 -6.02 13.86
N GLU A 474 33.23 -5.11 13.00
CA GLU A 474 32.95 -3.69 13.05
C GLU A 474 31.47 -3.37 12.74
N ILE A 475 30.81 -4.24 11.98
CA ILE A 475 29.37 -4.11 11.66
C ILE A 475 28.53 -4.82 12.72
N LEU A 476 29.01 -5.93 13.27
CA LEU A 476 28.30 -6.67 14.31
C LEU A 476 28.33 -5.99 15.68
N ASN A 477 29.35 -5.19 15.98
CA ASN A 477 29.49 -4.53 17.28
C ASN A 477 28.96 -3.09 17.23
N GLN A 478 28.22 -2.71 18.27
CA GLN A 478 27.74 -1.34 18.45
C GLN A 478 28.91 -0.35 18.51
N CYS A 479 28.87 0.67 17.66
CA CYS A 479 29.81 1.78 17.67
C CYS A 479 29.07 3.07 18.07
N PRO A 480 29.54 3.85 19.05
CA PRO A 480 28.81 5.03 19.54
C PRO A 480 28.55 6.11 18.47
N ASP A 481 29.44 6.21 17.48
CA ASP A 481 29.47 7.31 16.50
C ASP A 481 29.09 6.87 15.08
N SER A 482 28.69 5.61 14.86
CA SER A 482 28.35 5.11 13.52
C SER A 482 27.21 4.09 13.51
N PRO A 483 26.40 4.05 12.43
CA PRO A 483 25.41 3.00 12.25
C PRO A 483 26.06 1.62 12.26
N TRP A 484 25.42 0.67 12.94
CA TRP A 484 25.89 -0.71 13.09
C TRP A 484 24.77 -1.72 12.76
N GLY A 485 25.11 -2.99 12.59
CA GLY A 485 24.18 -4.06 12.30
C GLY A 485 23.42 -3.83 11.00
N PHE A 486 22.09 -3.99 11.03
CA PHE A 486 21.23 -3.69 9.90
C PHE A 486 21.24 -2.21 9.51
N ALA A 487 21.42 -1.29 10.46
CA ALA A 487 21.48 0.15 10.16
C ALA A 487 22.66 0.49 9.23
N ALA A 488 23.79 -0.19 9.39
CA ALA A 488 24.95 -0.06 8.51
C ALA A 488 24.65 -0.54 7.08
N LEU A 489 23.84 -1.59 6.92
CA LEU A 489 23.44 -2.10 5.62
C LEU A 489 22.51 -1.15 4.83
N LEU A 490 21.95 -0.12 5.48
CA LEU A 490 21.14 0.90 4.81
C LEU A 490 21.98 2.04 4.21
N LEU A 491 23.27 2.11 4.56
CA LEU A 491 24.18 3.13 4.02
C LEU A 491 24.44 2.87 2.53
N PRO A 492 24.63 3.92 1.71
CA PRO A 492 24.95 3.75 0.30
C PRO A 492 26.20 2.88 0.11
N SER A 493 26.09 1.81 -0.68
CA SER A 493 27.22 0.92 -0.97
C SER A 493 28.42 1.67 -1.55
N VAL A 494 29.63 1.30 -1.10
CA VAL A 494 30.93 1.83 -1.57
C VAL A 494 31.13 1.55 -3.07
N THR A 495 30.48 0.49 -3.61
CA THR A 495 30.57 0.12 -5.03
C THR A 495 29.91 1.12 -5.98
N SER A 496 29.09 2.04 -5.46
CA SER A 496 28.47 3.12 -6.24
C SER A 496 29.49 4.12 -6.83
N GLY A 497 30.76 4.06 -6.40
CA GLY A 497 31.83 4.97 -6.84
C GLY A 497 32.62 4.55 -8.07
N ALA A 498 32.54 3.29 -8.53
CA ALA A 498 33.47 2.77 -9.54
C ALA A 498 32.96 2.82 -11.00
N GLY A 499 31.68 3.16 -11.24
CA GLY A 499 31.04 3.02 -12.56
C GLY A 499 30.64 4.32 -13.29
N VAL A 500 30.67 5.48 -12.63
CA VAL A 500 30.25 6.74 -13.26
C VAL A 500 31.28 7.81 -12.92
N LYS A 501 32.13 8.16 -13.90
CA LYS A 501 32.98 9.35 -13.82
C LYS A 501 32.10 10.54 -13.41
N SER A 502 32.34 10.99 -12.19
CA SER A 502 31.89 12.23 -11.58
C SER A 502 31.79 13.37 -12.60
N ARG A 503 30.57 13.70 -13.03
CA ARG A 503 30.22 15.09 -13.31
C ARG A 503 29.72 15.65 -11.99
N ARG A 504 30.49 16.58 -11.42
CA ARG A 504 30.20 17.37 -10.22
C ARG A 504 28.68 17.51 -9.96
N LYS A 505 28.24 17.05 -8.79
CA LYS A 505 26.91 17.31 -8.21
C LYS A 505 26.53 18.79 -8.41
N ARG A 506 25.60 19.07 -9.33
CA ARG A 506 24.69 20.21 -9.16
C ARG A 506 23.55 19.70 -8.30
N LYS A 507 23.37 20.28 -7.12
CA LYS A 507 22.20 20.07 -6.25
C LYS A 507 20.94 20.16 -7.11
N LEU A 508 20.20 19.05 -7.22
CA LEU A 508 18.85 19.07 -7.77
C LEU A 508 17.96 19.57 -6.62
N GLU A 509 17.47 20.80 -6.72
CA GLU A 509 16.48 21.31 -5.78
C GLU A 509 15.10 20.64 -6.00
N PRO A 510 14.25 20.57 -4.96
CA PRO A 510 12.90 20.01 -5.05
C PRO A 510 12.05 20.70 -6.12
N ALA A 511 11.13 19.97 -6.75
CA ALA A 511 10.27 20.49 -7.83
C ALA A 511 9.45 21.75 -7.42
N SER A 512 9.24 21.99 -6.12
CA SER A 512 8.58 23.18 -5.60
C SER A 512 9.41 24.47 -5.74
N SER A 513 10.75 24.43 -5.71
CA SER A 513 11.59 25.62 -5.89
C SER A 513 11.73 26.01 -7.36
N ARG A 514 11.70 25.03 -8.27
CA ARG A 514 11.69 25.28 -9.73
C ARG A 514 10.46 26.05 -10.18
N ILE A 515 9.28 25.75 -9.61
CA ILE A 515 8.03 26.43 -9.94
C ILE A 515 8.03 27.86 -9.37
N LYS A 516 8.57 28.06 -8.16
CA LYS A 516 8.70 29.39 -7.55
C LYS A 516 9.65 30.29 -8.34
N ASN A 517 10.81 29.78 -8.73
CA ASN A 517 11.77 30.52 -9.56
C ASN A 517 11.24 30.80 -10.97
N LEU A 518 10.40 29.93 -11.55
CA LEU A 518 9.75 30.16 -12.84
C LEU A 518 8.68 31.25 -12.74
N LEU A 519 7.90 31.27 -11.65
CA LEU A 519 6.88 32.30 -11.40
C LEU A 519 7.51 33.67 -11.08
N ASP A 520 8.63 33.69 -10.36
CA ASP A 520 9.36 34.93 -10.05
C ASP A 520 10.07 35.49 -11.30
N SER A 521 10.59 34.64 -12.19
CA SER A 521 11.19 35.07 -13.46
C SER A 521 10.18 35.56 -14.50
N LEU A 522 8.91 35.14 -14.39
CA LEU A 522 7.81 35.68 -15.21
C LEU A 522 7.30 37.04 -14.70
N LYS A 523 7.41 37.33 -13.39
CA LYS A 523 7.08 38.65 -12.83
C LYS A 523 8.10 39.74 -13.17
N ILE A 524 9.36 39.37 -13.42
CA ILE A 524 10.45 40.32 -13.71
C ILE A 524 10.47 40.76 -15.19
N LYS A 525 9.83 40.03 -16.11
CA LYS A 525 9.80 40.38 -17.55
C LYS A 525 8.61 41.25 -17.99
N GLY A 526 7.83 41.78 -17.04
CA GLY A 526 6.64 42.61 -17.32
C GLY A 526 6.83 44.12 -17.15
N GLY A 527 8.02 44.61 -16.83
CA GLY A 527 8.28 46.03 -16.61
C GLY A 527 9.45 46.53 -17.45
N GLU A 528 9.26 47.69 -18.06
CA GLU A 528 10.25 48.51 -18.79
C GLU A 528 10.46 48.20 -20.29
N THR A 529 9.56 48.77 -21.11
CA THR A 529 10.00 49.45 -22.34
C THR A 529 9.60 50.92 -22.28
N VAL A 530 10.63 51.74 -22.46
CA VAL A 530 10.74 53.19 -22.23
C VAL A 530 9.98 53.99 -23.28
N ALA A 531 9.26 55.02 -22.80
CA ALA A 531 8.80 56.15 -23.59
C ALA A 531 9.96 57.11 -23.87
N LYS A 532 10.23 57.41 -25.15
CA LYS A 532 10.91 58.65 -25.59
C LYS A 532 10.40 59.02 -26.99
N LYS A 533 9.42 59.93 -27.06
CA LYS A 533 9.13 60.75 -28.25
C LYS A 533 9.73 62.13 -28.00
N GLY A 534 10.80 62.45 -28.73
CA GLY A 534 11.30 63.82 -28.89
C GLY A 534 10.58 64.47 -30.07
N ASN A 535 9.90 65.58 -29.77
CA ASN A 535 9.20 66.45 -30.70
C ASN A 535 10.18 67.48 -31.26
N ALA A 536 10.14 67.74 -32.56
CA ALA A 536 10.69 68.96 -33.15
C ALA A 536 9.88 69.35 -34.39
N ASN A 537 9.04 70.40 -34.25
CA ASN A 537 8.86 71.44 -35.27
C ASN A 537 7.84 72.52 -34.83
N SER A 538 8.34 73.71 -34.53
CA SER A 538 7.81 75.05 -34.93
C SER A 538 8.74 76.11 -34.31
N SER A 539 9.70 76.71 -35.02
CA SER A 539 9.57 77.92 -35.85
C SER A 539 9.08 79.17 -35.11
N ARG A 540 9.98 79.90 -34.44
CA ARG A 540 10.39 81.30 -34.71
C ARG A 540 11.28 81.82 -33.58
#